data_AF-A0A958HMH0-F1
#
_entry.id   AF-A0A958HMH0-F1
#
_cell.length_a   1.000
_cell.length_b   1.000
_cell.length_c   1.000
_cell.angle_alpha   90.00
_cell.angle_beta   90.00
_cell.angle_gamma   90.00
#
_symmetry.space_group_name_H-M   'P 1'
#
loop_
_entity.id
_entity.type
_entity.pdbx_description
1 polymer ?
#
loop_
_entity_poly.entity_id
_entity_poly.type
_entity_poly.pdbx_seq_one_letter_code
_entity_poly.pdbx_strand_id
1 'polypeptide(L)'
;MSEESRMWMEIVFNIGYLVAIWALVALMMVQRDRVAPANRNVARLGRWMFFLLALGDTGHVGFRVWAYASGDLETTIPLLGRPIGLVGLGALATAFTVTIFYGLVLVMWHERFRKPYGWFGYLLFAAAAVRLLVMIPG
;
A
#
# COMPACT_ATOMS: atom_id res chain seq x y z
N MET A 1 -30.82 -2.55 5.40
CA MET A 1 -29.84 -1.84 6.26
C MET A 1 -29.94 -0.36 5.94
N SER A 2 -29.96 0.51 6.95
CA SER A 2 -29.81 1.95 6.75
C SER A 2 -28.44 2.29 6.16
N GLU A 3 -28.32 3.39 5.42
CA GLU A 3 -27.04 3.88 4.90
C GLU A 3 -26.01 4.08 6.03
N GLU A 4 -26.48 4.56 7.18
CA GLU A 4 -25.68 4.75 8.39
C GLU A 4 -25.09 3.43 8.92
N SER A 5 -25.89 2.35 8.97
CA SER A 5 -25.39 1.05 9.45
C SER A 5 -24.40 0.40 8.49
N ARG A 6 -24.56 0.62 7.17
CA ARG A 6 -23.58 0.21 6.17
C ARG A 6 -22.26 0.95 6.33
N MET A 7 -22.31 2.28 6.49
CA MET A 7 -21.12 3.11 6.69
C MET A 7 -20.32 2.67 7.93
N TRP A 8 -20.99 2.49 9.08
CA TRP A 8 -20.32 2.05 10.30
C TRP A 8 -19.70 0.66 10.18
N MET A 9 -20.39 -0.28 9.53
CA MET A 9 -19.85 -1.60 9.25
C MET A 9 -18.59 -1.52 8.38
N GLU A 10 -18.60 -0.73 7.31
CA GLU A 10 -17.45 -0.51 6.44
C GLU A 10 -16.27 0.11 7.20
N ILE A 11 -16.52 1.11 8.06
CA ILE A 11 -15.48 1.75 8.88
C ILE A 11 -14.86 0.75 9.86
N VAL A 12 -15.68 0.03 10.63
CA VAL A 12 -15.19 -0.93 11.63
C VAL A 12 -14.40 -2.06 10.95
N PHE A 13 -14.89 -2.58 9.83
CA PHE A 13 -14.19 -3.59 9.06
C PHE A 13 -12.83 -3.08 8.56
N ASN A 14 -12.79 -1.89 7.95
CA ASN A 14 -11.56 -1.31 7.41
C ASN A 14 -10.53 -1.00 8.51
N ILE A 15 -10.97 -0.47 9.65
CA ILE A 15 -10.08 -0.22 10.80
C ILE A 15 -9.56 -1.55 11.37
N GLY A 16 -10.43 -2.54 11.57
CA GLY A 16 -10.04 -3.85 12.08
C GLY A 16 -9.04 -4.56 11.15
N TYR A 17 -9.29 -4.52 9.85
CA TYR A 17 -8.38 -4.99 8.82
C TYR A 17 -7.01 -4.28 8.91
N LEU A 18 -7.01 -2.95 8.95
CA LEU A 18 -5.77 -2.16 8.96
C LEU A 18 -4.94 -2.44 10.22
N VAL A 19 -5.59 -2.57 11.38
CA VAL A 19 -4.95 -2.96 12.64
C VAL A 19 -4.31 -4.34 12.51
N ALA A 20 -5.01 -5.31 11.91
CA ALA A 20 -4.49 -6.66 11.71
C ALA A 20 -3.24 -6.66 10.80
N ILE A 21 -3.26 -5.90 9.70
CA ILE A 21 -2.12 -5.77 8.79
C ILE A 21 -0.92 -5.10 9.50
N TRP A 22 -1.13 -4.02 10.25
CA TRP A 22 -0.06 -3.38 11.02
C TRP A 22 0.50 -4.29 12.11
N ALA A 23 -0.35 -5.05 12.81
CA ALA A 23 0.09 -6.05 13.77
C ALA A 23 0.96 -7.12 13.11
N LEU A 24 0.58 -7.59 11.92
CA LEU A 24 1.38 -8.51 11.13
C LEU A 24 2.74 -7.91 10.78
N VAL A 25 2.79 -6.67 10.27
CA VAL A 25 4.05 -5.96 9.98
C VAL A 25 4.92 -5.87 11.22
N ALA A 26 4.37 -5.48 12.38
CA ALA A 26 5.10 -5.39 13.64
C ALA A 26 5.66 -6.75 14.06
N LEU A 27 4.85 -7.82 13.98
CA LEU A 27 5.30 -9.17 14.28
C LEU A 27 6.42 -9.63 13.35
N MET A 28 6.36 -9.30 12.04
CA MET A 28 7.44 -9.61 11.11
C MET A 28 8.72 -8.84 11.45
N MET A 29 8.62 -7.61 11.97
CA MET A 29 9.80 -6.83 12.41
C MET A 29 10.43 -7.41 13.67
N VAL A 30 9.62 -7.78 14.67
CA VAL A 30 10.08 -8.36 15.93
C VAL A 30 10.66 -9.76 15.72
N GLN A 31 10.05 -10.57 14.85
CA GLN A 31 10.47 -11.96 14.62
C GLN A 31 11.51 -12.14 13.51
N ARG A 32 12.15 -11.04 13.05
CA ARG A 32 13.10 -11.07 11.93
C ARG A 32 14.27 -12.04 12.14
N ASP A 33 14.71 -12.21 13.39
CA ASP A 33 15.89 -13.01 13.72
C ASP A 33 15.57 -14.52 13.77
N ARG A 34 14.29 -14.90 13.79
CA ARG A 34 13.82 -16.30 13.71
C ARG A 34 13.88 -16.86 12.29
N VAL A 35 14.11 -16.01 11.28
CA VAL A 35 14.16 -16.43 9.88
C VAL A 35 15.51 -17.10 9.60
N ALA A 36 15.44 -18.33 9.06
CA ALA A 36 16.62 -19.07 8.62
C ALA A 36 17.50 -18.21 7.70
N PRO A 37 18.85 -18.25 7.83
CA PRO A 37 19.76 -17.38 7.07
C PRO A 37 19.51 -17.36 5.56
N ALA A 38 19.21 -18.53 4.97
CA ALA A 38 18.92 -18.68 3.55
C ALA A 38 17.69 -17.92 3.05
N ASN A 39 16.73 -17.60 3.93
CA ASN A 39 15.47 -16.94 3.58
C ASN A 39 15.43 -15.46 3.99
N ARG A 40 16.50 -14.91 4.57
CA ARG A 40 16.50 -13.54 5.12
C ARG A 40 16.22 -12.47 4.06
N ASN A 41 16.76 -12.62 2.86
CA ASN A 41 16.53 -11.66 1.76
C ASN A 41 15.05 -11.65 1.34
N VAL A 42 14.47 -12.83 1.12
CA VAL A 42 13.06 -13.01 0.77
C VAL A 42 12.15 -12.47 1.87
N ALA A 43 12.46 -12.78 3.14
CA ALA A 43 11.71 -12.27 4.28
C ALA A 43 11.82 -10.74 4.43
N ARG A 44 12.97 -10.14 4.11
CA ARG A 44 13.12 -8.67 4.06
C ARG A 44 12.23 -8.04 2.99
N LEU A 45 12.16 -8.62 1.80
CA LEU A 45 11.27 -8.14 0.74
C LEU A 45 9.79 -8.29 1.13
N GLY A 46 9.43 -9.41 1.77
CA GLY A 46 8.07 -9.64 2.27
C GLY A 46 7.66 -8.62 3.33
N ARG A 47 8.57 -8.26 4.23
CA ARG A 47 8.32 -7.18 5.20
C ARG A 47 8.04 -5.85 4.52
N TRP A 48 8.84 -5.49 3.51
CA TRP A 48 8.60 -4.26 2.75
C TRP A 48 7.28 -4.27 2.00
N MET A 49 6.90 -5.41 1.43
CA MET A 49 5.61 -5.58 0.77
C MET A 49 4.44 -5.36 1.74
N PHE A 50 4.42 -6.03 2.89
CA PHE A 50 3.36 -5.84 3.89
C PHE A 50 3.37 -4.44 4.50
N PHE A 51 4.55 -3.85 4.69
CA PHE A 51 4.68 -2.47 5.16
C PHE A 51 4.09 -1.47 4.15
N LEU A 52 4.39 -1.61 2.86
CA LEU A 52 3.85 -0.76 1.80
C LEU A 52 2.32 -0.91 1.67
N LEU A 53 1.82 -2.13 1.82
CA LEU A 53 0.38 -2.41 1.86
C LEU A 53 -0.27 -1.66 3.04
N ALA A 54 0.24 -1.86 4.26
CA ALA A 54 -0.24 -1.18 5.46
C ALA A 54 -0.20 0.35 5.32
N LEU A 55 0.89 0.87 4.78
CA LEU A 55 1.09 2.31 4.57
C LEU A 55 0.10 2.89 3.55
N GLY A 56 -0.09 2.22 2.42
CA GLY A 56 -1.05 2.65 1.39
C GLY A 56 -2.48 2.63 1.91
N ASP A 57 -2.86 1.56 2.60
CA ASP A 57 -4.20 1.39 3.16
C ASP A 57 -4.46 2.37 4.32
N THR A 58 -3.42 2.75 5.07
CA THR A 58 -3.53 3.81 6.09
C THR A 58 -3.90 5.14 5.45
N GLY A 59 -3.29 5.49 4.31
CA GLY A 59 -3.67 6.68 3.55
C GLY A 59 -5.13 6.61 3.09
N HIS A 60 -5.53 5.51 2.46
CA HIS A 60 -6.88 5.34 1.94
C HIS A 60 -7.97 5.35 3.03
N VAL A 61 -7.80 4.53 4.07
CA VAL A 61 -8.78 4.37 5.15
C VAL A 61 -8.74 5.57 6.09
N GLY A 62 -7.54 6.05 6.46
CA GLY A 62 -7.37 7.19 7.35
C GLY A 62 -7.97 8.46 6.79
N PHE A 63 -7.74 8.77 5.50
CA PHE A 63 -8.34 9.93 4.87
C PHE A 63 -9.85 9.79 4.66
N ARG A 64 -10.37 8.58 4.43
CA ARG A 64 -11.83 8.34 4.37
C ARG A 64 -12.50 8.56 5.72
N VAL A 65 -11.92 8.06 6.81
CA VAL A 65 -12.42 8.30 8.18
C VAL A 65 -12.36 9.79 8.52
N TRP A 66 -11.26 10.47 8.17
CA TRP A 66 -11.13 11.91 8.37
C TRP A 66 -12.22 12.70 7.61
N ALA A 67 -12.43 12.39 6.33
CA ALA A 67 -13.44 13.05 5.51
C ALA A 67 -14.86 12.89 6.06
N TYR A 68 -15.19 11.71 6.61
CA TYR A 68 -16.46 11.50 7.30
C TYR A 68 -16.56 12.31 8.60
N ALA A 69 -15.48 12.38 9.39
CA ALA A 69 -15.45 13.15 10.63
C ALA A 69 -15.55 14.67 10.38
N SER A 70 -15.02 15.18 9.27
CA SER A 70 -15.14 16.58 8.87
C SER A 70 -16.47 16.93 8.21
N GLY A 71 -17.34 15.95 7.93
CA GLY A 71 -18.64 16.16 7.28
C GLY A 71 -18.53 16.61 5.82
N ASP A 72 -17.33 16.57 5.24
CA ASP A 72 -17.04 17.08 3.90
C ASP A 72 -16.03 16.19 3.19
N LEU A 73 -16.52 15.45 2.19
CA LEU A 73 -15.74 14.59 1.30
C LEU A 73 -14.88 15.40 0.30
N GLU A 74 -15.16 16.69 0.14
CA GLU A 74 -14.42 17.60 -0.73
C GLU A 74 -13.28 18.33 -0.04
N THR A 75 -12.95 17.97 1.22
CA THR A 75 -11.82 18.59 1.92
C THR A 75 -10.53 18.43 1.08
N THR A 76 -10.12 19.52 0.43
CA THR A 76 -8.95 19.55 -0.44
C THR A 76 -7.74 20.05 0.32
N ILE A 77 -6.62 19.35 0.20
CA ILE A 77 -5.33 19.83 0.70
C ILE A 77 -4.55 20.37 -0.51
N PRO A 78 -3.91 21.55 -0.40
CA PRO A 78 -3.03 22.03 -1.46
C PRO A 78 -1.80 21.11 -1.54
N LEU A 79 -1.71 20.32 -2.62
CA LEU A 79 -0.50 19.56 -2.96
C LEU A 79 0.05 20.11 -4.27
N LEU A 80 1.32 20.56 -4.25
CA LEU A 80 1.99 21.13 -5.42
C LEU A 80 1.19 22.26 -6.11
N GLY A 81 0.47 23.07 -5.32
CA GLY A 81 -0.32 24.20 -5.83
C GLY A 81 -1.67 23.82 -6.47
N ARG A 82 -2.08 22.54 -6.44
CA ARG A 82 -3.43 22.10 -6.87
C ARG A 82 -4.26 21.61 -5.68
N PRO A 83 -5.56 21.91 -5.63
CA PRO A 83 -6.46 21.34 -4.63
C PRO A 83 -6.69 19.86 -4.94
N ILE A 84 -6.21 18.97 -4.07
CA ILE A 84 -6.46 17.52 -4.21
C ILE A 84 -7.31 17.07 -3.02
N GLY A 85 -8.43 16.41 -3.31
CA GLY A 85 -9.30 15.84 -2.27
C GLY A 85 -8.57 14.77 -1.46
N LEU A 86 -8.80 14.74 -0.15
CA LEU A 86 -8.24 13.76 0.79
C LEU A 86 -8.45 12.31 0.35
N VAL A 87 -9.62 11.98 -0.19
CA VAL A 87 -9.93 10.64 -0.72
C VAL A 87 -9.06 10.32 -1.95
N GLY A 88 -8.84 11.30 -2.83
CA GLY A 88 -7.96 11.19 -4.00
C GLY A 88 -6.50 11.03 -3.62
N LEU A 89 -6.03 11.73 -2.58
CA LEU A 89 -4.69 11.54 -2.01
C LEU A 89 -4.51 10.14 -1.43
N GLY A 90 -5.55 9.60 -0.78
CA GLY A 90 -5.53 8.25 -0.24
C GLY A 90 -5.43 7.20 -1.35
N ALA A 91 -6.24 7.35 -2.40
CA ALA A 91 -6.18 6.49 -3.57
C ALA A 91 -4.83 6.57 -4.28
N LEU A 92 -4.23 7.77 -4.38
CA LEU A 92 -2.91 7.97 -4.95
C LEU A 92 -1.83 7.27 -4.11
N ALA A 93 -1.89 7.41 -2.78
CA ALA A 93 -0.98 6.74 -1.85
C ALA A 93 -1.03 5.22 -2.03
N THR A 94 -2.23 4.62 -2.05
CA THR A 94 -2.40 3.19 -2.30
C THR A 94 -1.88 2.80 -3.68
N ALA A 95 -2.20 3.57 -4.73
CA ALA A 95 -1.77 3.26 -6.07
C ALA A 95 -0.23 3.28 -6.19
N PHE A 96 0.43 4.23 -5.52
CA PHE A 96 1.87 4.33 -5.46
C PHE A 96 2.50 3.14 -4.72
N THR A 97 2.03 2.84 -3.49
CA THR A 97 2.60 1.75 -2.68
C THR A 97 2.34 0.37 -3.31
N VAL A 98 1.16 0.15 -3.90
CA VAL A 98 0.83 -1.10 -4.61
C VAL A 98 1.67 -1.28 -5.87
N THR A 99 2.02 -0.18 -6.56
CA THR A 99 2.93 -0.28 -7.72
C THR A 99 4.31 -0.77 -7.31
N ILE A 100 4.85 -0.23 -6.21
CA ILE A 100 6.12 -0.69 -5.64
C ILE A 100 5.98 -2.14 -5.13
N PHE A 101 4.86 -2.46 -4.47
CA PHE A 101 4.55 -3.82 -4.02
C PHE A 101 4.68 -4.85 -5.15
N TYR A 102 4.08 -4.58 -6.33
CA TYR A 102 4.19 -5.50 -7.46
C TYR A 102 5.62 -5.62 -7.98
N GLY A 103 6.38 -4.53 -8.00
CA GLY A 103 7.82 -4.59 -8.29
C GLY A 103 8.58 -5.48 -7.31
N LEU A 104 8.28 -5.36 -6.01
CA LEU A 104 8.89 -6.20 -4.97
C LEU A 104 8.49 -7.66 -5.08
N VAL A 105 7.27 -7.99 -5.54
CA VAL A 105 6.87 -9.37 -5.85
C VAL A 105 7.80 -9.98 -6.89
N LEU A 106 8.12 -9.24 -7.96
CA LEU A 106 9.04 -9.72 -9.00
C LEU A 106 10.45 -9.93 -8.45
N VAL A 107 10.96 -8.97 -7.68
CA VAL A 107 12.28 -9.09 -7.03
C VAL A 107 12.30 -10.28 -6.07
N MET A 108 11.23 -10.48 -5.30
CA MET A 108 11.10 -11.60 -4.37
C MET A 108 11.07 -12.95 -5.11
N TRP A 109 10.33 -13.04 -6.22
CA TRP A 109 10.29 -14.23 -7.05
C TRP A 109 11.68 -14.58 -7.61
N HIS A 110 12.42 -13.57 -8.09
CA HIS A 110 13.79 -13.73 -8.54
C HIS A 110 14.70 -14.23 -7.41
N GLU A 111 14.68 -13.60 -6.24
CA GLU A 111 15.48 -14.00 -5.09
C GLU A 111 15.13 -15.41 -4.59
N ARG A 112 13.85 -15.79 -4.59
CA ARG A 112 13.38 -17.08 -4.09
C ARG A 112 13.76 -18.23 -5.01
N PHE A 113 13.59 -18.06 -6.32
CA PHE A 113 13.75 -19.14 -7.31
C PHE A 113 15.06 -19.05 -8.11
N ARG A 114 15.83 -17.96 -7.96
CA ARG A 114 17.05 -17.66 -8.73
C ARG A 114 16.83 -17.75 -10.25
N LYS A 115 15.63 -17.37 -10.71
CA LYS A 115 15.24 -17.38 -12.12
C LYS A 115 15.41 -15.99 -12.72
N PRO A 116 15.95 -15.85 -13.94
CA PRO A 116 16.05 -14.54 -14.59
C PRO A 116 14.66 -13.95 -14.81
N TYR A 117 14.55 -12.62 -14.79
CA TYR A 117 13.25 -11.92 -14.97
C TYR A 117 12.63 -12.19 -16.35
N GLY A 118 13.45 -12.41 -17.38
CA GLY A 118 13.01 -12.54 -18.76
C GLY A 118 12.40 -11.24 -19.31
N TRP A 119 12.02 -11.25 -20.58
CA TRP A 119 11.45 -10.08 -21.26
C TRP A 119 10.17 -9.58 -20.56
N PHE A 120 9.31 -10.50 -20.10
CA PHE A 120 8.06 -10.17 -19.44
C PHE A 120 8.29 -9.48 -18.09
N GLY A 121 9.27 -9.94 -17.30
CA GLY A 121 9.64 -9.28 -16.05
C GLY A 121 10.16 -7.85 -16.27
N TYR A 122 11.00 -7.64 -17.28
CA TYR A 122 11.46 -6.29 -17.64
C TYR A 122 10.32 -5.39 -18.13
N LEU A 123 9.38 -5.94 -18.91
CA LEU A 123 8.18 -5.21 -19.32
C LEU A 123 7.34 -4.76 -18.11
N LEU A 124 7.18 -5.63 -17.10
CA LEU A 124 6.46 -5.27 -15.87
C LEU A 124 7.18 -4.19 -15.06
N PHE A 125 8.52 -4.23 -14.97
CA PHE A 125 9.28 -3.15 -14.33
C PHE A 125 9.15 -1.83 -15.10
N ALA A 126 9.20 -1.87 -16.43
CA ALA A 126 9.00 -0.69 -17.26
C ALA A 126 7.58 -0.12 -17.08
N ALA A 127 6.56 -0.97 -17.06
CA ALA A 127 5.17 -0.58 -16.81
C ALA A 127 5.00 0.03 -15.41
N ALA A 128 5.64 -0.54 -14.39
CA ALA A 128 5.64 0.03 -13.03
C ALA A 128 6.31 1.40 -13.00
N ALA A 129 7.46 1.58 -13.67
CA ALA A 129 8.14 2.87 -13.77
C ALA A 129 7.28 3.92 -14.46
N VAL A 130 6.69 3.59 -15.62
CA VAL A 130 5.74 4.47 -16.33
C VAL A 130 4.55 4.83 -15.45
N ARG A 131 3.97 3.86 -14.75
CA ARG A 131 2.85 4.08 -13.83
C ARG A 131 3.23 5.06 -12.71
N LEU A 132 4.41 4.92 -12.10
CA LEU A 132 4.88 5.85 -11.08
C LEU A 132 5.12 7.25 -11.66
N LEU A 133 5.69 7.37 -12.86
CA LEU A 133 5.91 8.65 -13.52
C LEU A 133 4.61 9.39 -13.83
N VAL A 134 3.60 8.69 -14.35
CA VAL A 134 2.27 9.26 -14.63
C VAL A 134 1.57 9.74 -13.35
N MET A 135 1.88 9.15 -12.20
CA MET A 135 1.33 9.56 -10.91
C MET A 135 2.00 10.79 -10.30
N ILE A 136 3.20 11.18 -10.75
CA ILE A 136 3.85 12.40 -10.29
C ILE A 136 3.11 13.59 -10.91
N PRO A 137 2.49 14.47 -10.12
CA PRO A 137 1.79 15.63 -10.66
C PRO A 137 2.81 16.55 -11.37
N GLY A 138 2.65 16.71 -12.68
CA GLY A 138 3.29 17.75 -13.49
C GLY A 138 2.39 18.97 -13.69
#